data_AF-A0A534SMW6-F1
#
_entry.id   AF-A0A534SMW6-F1
#
_cell.length_a   1.000
_cell.length_b   1.000
_cell.length_c   1.000
_cell.angle_alpha   90.00
_cell.angle_beta   90.00
_cell.angle_gamma   90.00
#
_symmetry.space_group_name_H-M   'P 1'
#
loop_
_entity.id
_entity.type
_entity.pdbx_description
1 polymer ?
#
loop_
_entity_poly.entity_id
_entity_poly.type
_entity_poly.pdbx_seq_one_letter_code
_entity_poly.pdbx_strand_id
1 'polypeptide(L)'
;MGKDAFDRRAFLKGAAATAAAVMCTQMAAANTPAQAAESNSDGGGEKAPSRDKIIGRPGSDYMVDVIKATGMEYIASNPGSSFRSLQESIINYGGNKKPEFLTCTHEESSVAMAHGYAKASGKPMGILAHGTVGLQHATMAVYNAWCDRVPVMMFAGNFLDANTRRPGVEWYHCVQDPAAIHRDFTKWDDQPVSLQHFAESVMRAYKIATTPPMGPVLITADGDLAEQPVQDEKKLRMPKLTMSIPPQGDSGAIAEAAKMLATANSPVILADRACRSQEGIKRLVELAEALNAPVADIGGRMNFPTTHYLCRNMDKRPLVGQADVVLMLEVADPWGQFNTISDPHHEYRRLSKPDVKIIHISLGDTLTKANYQDMQRFMPVDLAISGDAQATLPALIEAVKSATGMSQRAAIAERATKLREDHRRMKDRARAEASPGWDATPCSTARTSAQLYNVIKNEKWCVAVSSVQWNKNLWPATEYYNFIGGSGGAGQ
;
A
#
# COMPACT_ATOMS: atom_id res chain seq x y z
N MET A 1 51.02 -20.14 -11.95
CA MET A 1 52.15 -19.18 -12.02
C MET A 1 51.61 -17.84 -12.50
N GLY A 2 51.95 -16.74 -11.79
CA GLY A 2 51.60 -15.32 -12.02
C GLY A 2 50.15 -14.95 -11.67
N LYS A 3 49.75 -14.28 -10.57
CA LYS A 3 50.14 -13.02 -9.86
C LYS A 3 49.97 -11.74 -10.69
N ASP A 4 48.88 -11.01 -10.42
CA ASP A 4 48.94 -9.72 -9.70
C ASP A 4 47.56 -9.35 -9.12
N ALA A 5 47.51 -9.24 -7.79
CA ALA A 5 46.36 -8.80 -7.02
C ALA A 5 46.81 -7.56 -6.22
N PHE A 6 46.15 -6.43 -6.45
CA PHE A 6 46.42 -5.17 -5.77
C PHE A 6 45.85 -5.19 -4.33
N ASP A 7 46.73 -4.92 -3.36
CA ASP A 7 46.47 -4.98 -1.92
C ASP A 7 45.78 -3.70 -1.40
N ARG A 8 44.62 -3.88 -0.78
CA ARG A 8 43.77 -2.85 -0.14
C ARG A 8 44.36 -2.23 1.14
N ARG A 9 45.45 -2.74 1.70
CA ARG A 9 46.00 -2.24 2.99
C ARG A 9 46.93 -1.03 2.89
N ALA A 10 47.34 -0.62 1.68
CA ALA A 10 48.25 0.52 1.50
C ALA A 10 47.55 1.89 1.31
N PHE A 11 46.23 1.94 1.13
CA PHE A 11 45.52 3.20 0.82
C PHE A 11 44.97 3.94 2.06
N LEU A 12 44.83 3.28 3.21
CA LEU A 12 44.21 3.85 4.42
C LEU A 12 45.20 4.44 5.44
N LYS A 13 46.40 4.86 5.02
CA LYS A 13 47.42 5.43 5.94
C LYS A 13 47.99 6.80 5.56
N GLY A 14 47.31 7.60 4.75
CA GLY A 14 47.79 8.95 4.44
C GLY A 14 46.70 9.94 4.04
N ALA A 15 45.97 10.47 5.03
CA ALA A 15 45.28 11.76 4.91
C ALA A 15 44.78 12.21 6.30
N ALA A 16 45.65 12.86 7.08
CA ALA A 16 45.28 13.70 8.21
C ALA A 16 46.21 14.92 8.23
N ALA A 17 45.62 16.09 8.52
CA ALA A 17 46.19 17.46 8.54
C ALA A 17 46.36 18.07 7.13
N THR A 18 45.76 19.21 6.76
CA THR A 18 45.68 20.51 7.47
C THR A 18 44.55 21.43 6.94
N ALA A 19 44.22 22.46 7.74
CA ALA A 19 43.37 23.64 7.52
C ALA A 19 41.84 23.44 7.68
N ALA A 20 41.09 24.18 8.50
CA ALA A 20 41.30 25.53 9.02
C ALA A 20 40.75 25.70 10.45
N ALA A 21 41.48 26.48 11.26
CA ALA A 21 41.03 27.08 12.49
C ALA A 21 40.54 28.52 12.23
N VAL A 22 39.81 29.07 13.21
CA VAL A 22 39.39 30.47 13.43
C VAL A 22 37.91 30.74 13.12
N MET A 23 37.07 30.59 14.15
CA MET A 23 36.43 31.73 14.85
C MET A 23 35.63 31.20 16.07
N CYS A 24 36.13 31.51 17.27
CA CYS A 24 35.41 31.41 18.53
C CYS A 24 35.57 32.74 19.27
N THR A 25 34.49 33.50 19.39
CA THR A 25 34.14 34.51 20.42
C THR A 25 32.69 34.90 20.09
N GLN A 26 31.72 35.08 20.98
CA GLN A 26 31.58 35.13 22.44
C GLN A 26 30.06 35.05 22.69
N MET A 27 29.63 34.32 23.71
CA MET A 27 28.79 34.87 24.79
C MET A 27 28.74 33.87 25.93
N ALA A 28 29.40 34.25 27.01
CA ALA A 28 29.46 33.52 28.26
C ALA A 28 28.30 33.92 29.18
N ALA A 29 27.92 32.93 30.00
CA ALA A 29 27.48 33.07 31.38
C ALA A 29 26.16 33.80 31.68
N ALA A 30 25.14 33.01 32.02
CA ALA A 30 24.42 33.13 33.29
C ALA A 30 23.69 31.81 33.58
N ASN A 31 24.37 30.89 34.27
CA ASN A 31 23.75 29.71 34.87
C ASN A 31 24.19 29.68 36.34
N THR A 32 23.32 30.16 37.23
CA THR A 32 23.46 29.99 38.67
C THR A 32 22.32 29.08 39.12
N PRO A 33 22.60 27.88 39.67
CA PRO A 33 21.55 27.07 40.27
C PRO A 33 21.13 27.73 41.59
N ALA A 34 19.84 28.07 41.70
CA ALA A 34 19.25 28.52 42.95
C ALA A 34 19.32 27.38 43.98
N GLN A 35 19.90 27.69 45.14
CA GLN A 35 20.01 26.81 46.30
C GLN A 35 18.62 26.36 46.76
N ALA A 36 18.47 25.05 46.94
CA ALA A 36 17.34 24.46 47.65
C ALA A 36 17.40 24.90 49.12
N ALA A 37 16.36 25.58 49.57
CA ALA A 37 16.14 25.84 50.99
C ALA A 37 15.62 24.55 51.64
N GLU A 38 16.43 23.98 52.53
CA GLU A 38 15.99 22.95 53.48
C GLU A 38 14.96 23.56 54.43
N SER A 39 13.77 22.95 54.48
CA SER A 39 12.85 23.14 55.60
C SER A 39 12.64 21.79 56.28
N ASN A 40 13.20 21.66 57.48
CA ASN A 40 12.90 20.59 58.41
C ASN A 40 11.52 20.87 59.05
N SER A 41 10.59 19.93 58.90
CA SER A 41 9.51 19.72 59.86
C SER A 41 9.21 18.23 59.99
N ASP A 42 9.72 17.63 61.06
CA ASP A 42 9.30 16.34 61.57
C ASP A 42 7.83 16.37 62.04
N GLY A 43 7.12 15.27 61.83
CA GLY A 43 5.99 14.87 62.67
C GLY A 43 4.67 14.60 61.95
N GLY A 44 4.39 13.32 61.67
CA GLY A 44 3.06 12.84 61.30
C GLY A 44 3.10 11.71 60.28
N GLY A 45 3.27 10.47 60.74
CA GLY A 45 3.32 9.29 59.88
C GLY A 45 1.97 9.00 59.20
N GLU A 46 1.73 9.60 58.03
CA GLU A 46 0.94 8.97 56.98
C GLU A 46 1.90 8.29 56.01
N LYS A 47 1.80 6.97 55.91
CA LYS A 47 2.47 6.24 54.83
C LYS A 47 2.04 6.86 53.50
N ALA A 48 2.99 7.42 52.76
CA ALA A 48 2.76 7.83 51.38
C ALA A 48 2.02 6.70 50.64
N PRO A 49 0.91 6.99 49.92
CA PRO A 49 0.17 5.95 49.21
C PRO A 49 1.13 5.22 48.27
N SER A 50 1.08 3.89 48.27
CA SER A 50 1.97 3.04 47.47
C SER A 50 2.03 3.54 46.03
N ARG A 51 3.24 3.87 45.56
CA ARG A 51 3.45 4.66 44.35
C ARG A 51 3.19 3.96 43.02
N ASP A 52 2.76 2.70 42.98
CA ASP A 52 2.31 2.05 41.74
C ASP A 52 1.06 1.20 42.01
N LYS A 53 -0.12 1.68 41.60
CA LYS A 53 -1.32 0.82 41.50
C LYS A 53 -1.22 0.05 40.19
N ILE A 54 -0.71 -1.17 40.24
CA ILE A 54 -0.74 -2.09 39.10
C ILE A 54 -2.20 -2.49 38.85
N ILE A 55 -2.70 -2.20 37.66
CA ILE A 55 -4.03 -2.64 37.23
C ILE A 55 -3.90 -4.09 36.78
N GLY A 56 -4.52 -5.02 37.50
CA GLY A 56 -4.59 -6.41 37.07
C GLY A 56 -5.55 -6.56 35.90
N ARG A 57 -5.08 -7.12 34.77
CA ARG A 57 -5.89 -7.39 33.57
C ARG A 57 -6.61 -6.13 33.05
N PRO A 58 -5.88 -5.07 32.63
CA PRO A 58 -6.50 -3.92 31.99
C PRO A 58 -7.24 -4.33 30.71
N GLY A 59 -8.25 -3.55 30.30
CA GLY A 59 -8.99 -3.81 29.07
C GLY A 59 -8.10 -3.83 27.82
N SER A 60 -6.97 -3.13 27.85
CA SER A 60 -5.94 -3.19 26.81
C SER A 60 -5.39 -4.60 26.57
N ASP A 61 -5.30 -5.47 27.58
CA ASP A 61 -4.88 -6.87 27.41
C ASP A 61 -5.88 -7.63 26.52
N TYR A 62 -7.17 -7.44 26.78
CA TYR A 62 -8.22 -8.02 25.93
C TYR A 62 -8.22 -7.42 24.53
N MET A 63 -8.00 -6.10 24.38
CA MET A 63 -7.85 -5.48 23.07
C MET A 63 -6.68 -6.09 22.28
N VAL A 64 -5.55 -6.38 22.95
CA VAL A 64 -4.43 -7.11 22.34
C VAL A 64 -4.89 -8.50 21.89
N ASP A 65 -5.56 -9.28 22.74
CA ASP A 65 -6.07 -10.61 22.36
C ASP A 65 -6.97 -10.55 21.11
N VAL A 66 -7.81 -9.52 20.99
CA VAL A 66 -8.63 -9.26 19.81
C VAL A 66 -7.77 -9.02 18.56
N ILE A 67 -6.79 -8.11 18.68
CA ILE A 67 -5.89 -7.78 17.58
C ILE A 67 -5.11 -9.03 17.14
N LYS A 68 -4.60 -9.83 18.10
CA LYS A 68 -3.91 -11.10 17.83
C LYS A 68 -4.79 -12.08 17.05
N ALA A 69 -6.08 -12.15 17.37
CA ALA A 69 -7.03 -13.03 16.70
C ALA A 69 -7.26 -12.67 15.21
N THR A 70 -6.91 -11.46 14.77
CA THR A 70 -6.90 -11.10 13.34
C THR A 70 -5.71 -11.68 12.58
N GLY A 71 -4.67 -12.16 13.28
CA GLY A 71 -3.42 -12.64 12.69
C GLY A 71 -2.46 -11.54 12.23
N MET A 72 -2.68 -10.29 12.64
CA MET A 72 -1.83 -9.16 12.30
C MET A 72 -0.41 -9.35 12.86
N GLU A 73 0.59 -9.14 12.00
CA GLU A 73 2.00 -9.40 12.35
C GLU A 73 2.69 -8.19 12.97
N TYR A 74 2.27 -6.98 12.59
CA TYR A 74 2.93 -5.74 12.97
C TYR A 74 1.91 -4.63 13.26
N ILE A 75 2.25 -3.77 14.21
CA ILE A 75 1.61 -2.47 14.43
C ILE A 75 2.70 -1.40 14.47
N ALA A 76 2.63 -0.38 13.62
CA ALA A 76 3.54 0.77 13.67
C ALA A 76 2.93 1.95 14.42
N SER A 77 3.74 2.72 15.12
CA SER A 77 3.25 3.90 15.83
C SER A 77 4.35 4.88 16.20
N ASN A 78 4.04 6.17 16.10
CA ASN A 78 4.67 7.19 16.93
C ASN A 78 4.01 7.15 18.33
N PRO A 79 4.74 6.76 19.40
CA PRO A 79 4.14 6.57 20.73
C PRO A 79 3.35 7.79 21.23
N GLY A 80 2.18 7.53 21.81
CA GLY A 80 1.24 8.57 22.22
C GLY A 80 0.56 8.25 23.54
N SER A 81 0.31 9.27 24.36
CA SER A 81 -0.29 9.08 25.68
C SER A 81 -1.73 8.56 25.62
N SER A 82 -2.45 8.74 24.51
CA SER A 82 -3.87 8.35 24.35
C SER A 82 -4.11 6.85 24.21
N PHE A 83 -3.07 6.06 23.90
CA PHE A 83 -3.14 4.60 23.78
C PHE A 83 -2.04 3.89 24.58
N ARG A 84 -1.46 4.57 25.58
CA ARG A 84 -0.33 4.08 26.39
C ARG A 84 -0.55 2.67 26.97
N SER A 85 -1.76 2.35 27.45
CA SER A 85 -2.11 1.04 28.00
C SER A 85 -2.13 -0.04 26.92
N LEU A 86 -2.61 0.29 25.72
CA LEU A 86 -2.56 -0.62 24.58
C LEU A 86 -1.13 -0.86 24.11
N GLN A 87 -0.28 0.17 24.06
CA GLN A 87 1.15 0.01 23.79
C GLN A 87 1.83 -0.89 24.83
N GLU A 88 1.60 -0.61 26.12
CA GLU A 88 2.11 -1.40 27.24
C GLU A 88 1.66 -2.87 27.15
N SER A 89 0.37 -3.11 26.88
CA SER A 89 -0.17 -4.46 26.72
C SER A 89 0.37 -5.15 25.47
N ILE A 90 0.68 -4.48 24.36
CA ILE A 90 1.31 -5.13 23.20
C ILE A 90 2.70 -5.64 23.57
N ILE A 91 3.49 -4.81 24.27
CA ILE A 91 4.89 -5.10 24.58
C ILE A 91 4.99 -6.13 25.71
N ASN A 92 4.36 -5.87 26.85
CA ASN A 92 4.60 -6.62 28.09
C ASN A 92 3.64 -7.79 28.29
N TYR A 93 2.33 -7.59 28.09
CA TYR A 93 1.36 -8.70 28.14
C TYR A 93 1.43 -9.56 26.86
N GLY A 94 1.48 -8.89 25.71
CA GLY A 94 1.47 -9.48 24.38
C GLY A 94 2.80 -10.10 23.97
N GLY A 95 3.90 -9.79 24.68
CA GLY A 95 5.24 -10.27 24.40
C GLY A 95 5.87 -9.69 23.13
N ASN A 96 5.38 -8.53 22.67
CA ASN A 96 5.82 -7.84 21.46
C ASN A 96 5.89 -8.75 20.22
N LYS A 97 4.89 -9.64 20.07
CA LYS A 97 4.90 -10.66 19.02
C LYS A 97 3.49 -10.92 18.51
N LYS A 98 3.31 -10.74 17.20
CA LYS A 98 2.05 -10.95 16.46
C LYS A 98 0.85 -10.27 17.17
N PRO A 99 0.80 -8.93 17.26
CA PRO A 99 1.68 -8.01 16.53
C PRO A 99 2.98 -7.65 17.26
N GLU A 100 4.06 -7.44 16.50
CA GLU A 100 5.24 -6.71 16.95
C GLU A 100 4.99 -5.19 16.82
N PHE A 101 5.29 -4.45 17.88
CA PHE A 101 5.20 -2.99 17.91
C PHE A 101 6.45 -2.37 17.28
N LEU A 102 6.25 -1.62 16.20
CA LEU A 102 7.29 -0.91 15.47
C LEU A 102 7.22 0.58 15.80
N THR A 103 8.21 1.08 16.53
CA THR A 103 8.30 2.49 16.86
C THR A 103 8.71 3.31 15.63
N CYS A 104 7.92 4.32 15.31
CA CYS A 104 8.16 5.30 14.26
C CYS A 104 8.38 6.69 14.88
N THR A 105 8.97 7.59 14.10
CA THR A 105 9.21 9.00 14.52
C THR A 105 8.09 9.96 14.12
N HIS A 106 7.10 9.49 13.35
CA HIS A 106 5.96 10.28 12.86
C HIS A 106 4.80 9.35 12.46
N GLU A 107 3.56 9.80 12.61
CA GLU A 107 2.35 9.04 12.29
C GLU A 107 2.24 8.76 10.79
N GLU A 108 2.62 9.71 9.95
CA GLU A 108 2.69 9.53 8.50
C GLU A 108 3.60 8.35 8.11
N SER A 109 4.80 8.26 8.70
CA SER A 109 5.72 7.14 8.49
C SER A 109 5.13 5.82 8.95
N SER A 110 4.34 5.83 10.03
CA SER A 110 3.65 4.63 10.54
C SER A 110 2.66 4.10 9.49
N VAL A 111 1.85 4.99 8.90
CA VAL A 111 0.90 4.64 7.85
C VAL A 111 1.62 4.24 6.56
N ALA A 112 2.69 4.93 6.17
CA ALA A 112 3.48 4.59 4.98
C ALA A 112 4.14 3.20 5.11
N MET A 113 4.62 2.83 6.30
CA MET A 113 5.11 1.49 6.59
C MET A 113 4.01 0.44 6.43
N ALA A 114 2.83 0.69 7.00
CA ALA A 114 1.68 -0.21 6.86
C ALA A 114 1.22 -0.35 5.40
N HIS A 115 1.23 0.76 4.65
CA HIS A 115 0.92 0.82 3.23
C HIS A 115 1.90 -0.07 2.43
N GLY A 116 3.21 0.14 2.58
CA GLY A 116 4.23 -0.64 1.90
C GLY A 116 4.20 -2.12 2.27
N TYR A 117 4.07 -2.44 3.57
CA TYR A 117 3.96 -3.81 4.07
C TYR A 117 2.77 -4.53 3.46
N ALA A 118 1.59 -3.90 3.40
CA ALA A 118 0.40 -4.53 2.85
C ALA A 118 0.55 -4.89 1.37
N LYS A 119 1.21 -4.03 0.60
CA LYS A 119 1.49 -4.29 -0.82
C LYS A 119 2.55 -5.37 -1.03
N ALA A 120 3.59 -5.39 -0.19
CA ALA A 120 4.69 -6.35 -0.31
C ALA A 120 4.34 -7.75 0.23
N SER A 121 3.58 -7.83 1.33
CA SER A 121 3.24 -9.09 2.01
C SER A 121 1.88 -9.66 1.63
N GLY A 122 1.00 -8.84 1.05
CA GLY A 122 -0.40 -9.17 0.81
C GLY A 122 -1.26 -9.23 2.08
N LYS A 123 -0.76 -8.74 3.22
CA LYS A 123 -1.45 -8.76 4.53
C LYS A 123 -1.59 -7.35 5.10
N PRO A 124 -2.74 -6.99 5.69
CA PRO A 124 -2.87 -5.68 6.33
C PRO A 124 -1.92 -5.55 7.52
N MET A 125 -1.52 -4.31 7.79
CA MET A 125 -0.75 -3.92 8.98
C MET A 125 -1.52 -2.85 9.75
N GLY A 126 -1.35 -2.86 11.07
CA GLY A 126 -1.99 -1.90 11.94
C GLY A 126 -1.12 -0.67 12.19
N ILE A 127 -1.77 0.43 12.56
CA ILE A 127 -1.11 1.59 13.12
C ILE A 127 -1.84 2.06 14.37
N LEU A 128 -1.10 2.64 15.32
CA LEU A 128 -1.68 3.38 16.45
C LEU A 128 -1.39 4.87 16.26
N ALA A 129 -2.45 5.67 16.25
CA ALA A 129 -2.38 7.13 16.08
C ALA A 129 -2.86 7.85 17.35
N HIS A 130 -2.16 8.92 17.71
CA HIS A 130 -2.39 9.64 18.96
C HIS A 130 -3.49 10.69 18.84
N GLY A 131 -4.67 10.45 19.39
CA GLY A 131 -5.72 11.47 19.48
C GLY A 131 -6.04 12.13 18.14
N THR A 132 -6.57 13.35 18.21
CA THR A 132 -6.83 14.17 17.01
C THR A 132 -5.54 14.63 16.31
N VAL A 133 -4.49 14.96 17.06
CA VAL A 133 -3.25 15.53 16.48
C VAL A 133 -2.45 14.50 15.69
N GLY A 134 -2.29 13.28 16.21
CA GLY A 134 -1.63 12.19 15.50
C GLY A 134 -2.44 11.75 14.28
N LEU A 135 -3.77 11.79 14.38
CA LEU A 135 -4.65 11.59 13.22
C LEU A 135 -4.43 12.69 12.15
N GLN A 136 -4.28 13.96 12.52
CA GLN A 136 -3.94 15.03 11.57
C GLN A 136 -2.58 14.76 10.89
N HIS A 137 -1.56 14.35 11.66
CA HIS A 137 -0.25 13.96 11.12
C HIS A 137 -0.31 12.71 10.21
N ALA A 138 -1.23 11.77 10.47
CA ALA A 138 -1.40 10.57 9.66
C ALA A 138 -2.12 10.81 8.32
N THR A 139 -2.91 11.89 8.24
CA THR A 139 -3.94 12.10 7.20
C THR A 139 -3.42 11.95 5.78
N MET A 140 -2.25 12.51 5.45
CA MET A 140 -1.69 12.46 4.08
C MET A 140 -1.38 11.03 3.63
N ALA A 141 -0.75 10.23 4.49
CA ALA A 141 -0.46 8.83 4.18
C ALA A 141 -1.72 7.96 4.15
N VAL A 142 -2.75 8.27 4.95
CA VAL A 142 -4.04 7.56 4.89
C VAL A 142 -4.73 7.85 3.56
N TYR A 143 -4.71 9.10 3.09
CA TYR A 143 -5.23 9.47 1.78
C TYR A 143 -4.52 8.72 0.65
N ASN A 144 -3.19 8.62 0.70
CA ASN A 144 -2.41 7.81 -0.25
C ASN A 144 -2.83 6.33 -0.23
N ALA A 145 -2.98 5.72 0.96
CA ALA A 145 -3.44 4.33 1.09
C ALA A 145 -4.86 4.13 0.53
N TRP A 146 -5.75 5.11 0.69
CA TRP A 146 -7.09 5.11 0.09
C TRP A 146 -7.03 5.15 -1.43
N CYS A 147 -6.34 6.14 -2.03
CA CYS A 147 -6.15 6.25 -3.48
C CYS A 147 -5.51 4.99 -4.10
N ASP A 148 -4.65 4.32 -3.35
CA ASP A 148 -3.95 3.11 -3.81
C ASP A 148 -4.74 1.81 -3.57
N ARG A 149 -5.88 1.89 -2.88
CA ARG A 149 -6.72 0.74 -2.49
C ARG A 149 -5.96 -0.25 -1.60
N VAL A 150 -5.31 0.26 -0.56
CA VAL A 150 -4.47 -0.54 0.34
C VAL A 150 -5.09 -0.65 1.74
N PRO A 151 -5.20 -1.88 2.29
CA PRO A 151 -5.80 -2.08 3.61
C PRO A 151 -4.83 -1.69 4.73
N VAL A 152 -5.13 -0.59 5.43
CA VAL A 152 -4.45 -0.18 6.67
C VAL A 152 -5.45 -0.21 7.82
N MET A 153 -5.09 -0.88 8.92
CA MET A 153 -5.93 -0.98 10.12
C MET A 153 -5.53 0.10 11.11
N MET A 154 -6.29 1.20 11.19
CA MET A 154 -5.97 2.30 12.09
C MET A 154 -6.66 2.13 13.45
N PHE A 155 -5.88 2.29 14.51
CA PHE A 155 -6.36 2.37 15.88
C PHE A 155 -6.07 3.76 16.44
N ALA A 156 -7.11 4.56 16.65
CA ALA A 156 -6.97 5.92 17.16
C ALA A 156 -7.17 5.95 18.67
N GLY A 157 -6.16 6.39 19.44
CA GLY A 157 -6.35 6.61 20.87
C GLY A 157 -7.26 7.82 21.11
N ASN A 158 -8.27 7.72 21.98
CA ASN A 158 -9.14 8.85 22.38
C ASN A 158 -9.74 8.59 23.76
N PHE A 159 -10.23 9.62 24.46
CA PHE A 159 -11.03 9.47 25.69
C PHE A 159 -12.40 10.07 25.47
N LEU A 160 -13.43 9.21 25.34
CA LEU A 160 -14.77 9.65 25.03
C LEU A 160 -15.43 10.38 26.21
N ASP A 161 -15.37 9.79 27.41
CA ASP A 161 -15.91 10.43 28.61
C ASP A 161 -15.01 11.61 29.03
N ALA A 162 -15.59 12.78 29.22
CA ALA A 162 -14.84 13.95 29.67
C ALA A 162 -14.48 13.87 31.16
N ASN A 163 -15.23 13.09 31.95
CA ASN A 163 -15.05 12.95 33.39
C ASN A 163 -13.76 12.21 33.77
N THR A 164 -13.23 11.41 32.86
CA THR A 164 -12.04 10.55 33.05
C THR A 164 -10.76 11.18 32.49
N ARG A 165 -10.88 12.23 31.69
CA ARG A 165 -9.73 12.94 31.08
C ARG A 165 -8.88 13.60 32.15
N ARG A 166 -7.58 13.32 32.10
CA ARG A 166 -6.59 13.97 32.93
C ARG A 166 -6.45 15.44 32.52
N PRO A 167 -6.26 16.37 33.46
CA PRO A 167 -6.02 17.78 33.13
C PRO A 167 -4.89 17.98 32.12
N GLY A 168 -5.04 18.98 31.24
CA GLY A 168 -4.01 19.35 30.27
C GLY A 168 -4.16 18.64 28.93
N VAL A 169 -3.09 17.98 28.49
CA VAL A 169 -2.91 17.51 27.09
C VAL A 169 -4.04 16.58 26.60
N GLU A 170 -4.60 15.73 27.46
CA GLU A 170 -5.71 14.86 27.06
C GLU A 170 -6.95 15.66 26.62
N TRP A 171 -7.22 16.82 27.23
CA TRP A 171 -8.32 17.69 26.79
C TRP A 171 -8.08 18.28 25.40
N TYR A 172 -6.86 18.73 25.14
CA TYR A 172 -6.50 19.33 23.85
C TYR A 172 -6.41 18.30 22.72
N HIS A 173 -6.18 17.02 23.04
CA HIS A 173 -5.93 15.98 22.04
C HIS A 173 -7.10 14.98 21.88
N CYS A 174 -8.16 15.09 22.67
CA CYS A 174 -9.39 14.34 22.47
C CYS A 174 -10.37 15.07 21.56
N VAL A 175 -11.20 14.31 20.86
CA VAL A 175 -12.23 14.84 19.97
C VAL A 175 -13.51 14.02 20.11
N GLN A 176 -14.66 14.63 19.82
CA GLN A 176 -15.96 13.96 19.90
C GLN A 176 -16.09 12.86 18.81
N ASP A 177 -15.55 13.13 17.63
CA ASP A 177 -15.56 12.24 16.47
C ASP A 177 -14.15 12.14 15.88
N PRO A 178 -13.35 11.12 16.28
CA PRO A 178 -11.99 10.92 15.78
C PRO A 178 -11.94 10.66 14.27
N ALA A 179 -12.97 10.01 13.74
CA ALA A 179 -13.00 9.63 12.35
C ALA A 179 -13.38 10.78 11.41
N ALA A 180 -13.96 11.88 11.92
CA ALA A 180 -14.44 12.99 11.12
C ALA A 180 -13.44 13.47 10.04
N ILE A 181 -12.16 13.57 10.39
CA ILE A 181 -11.13 14.06 9.44
C ILE A 181 -10.70 13.01 8.41
N HIS A 182 -11.02 11.73 8.60
CA HIS A 182 -10.63 10.59 7.74
C HIS A 182 -11.80 9.90 7.04
N ARG A 183 -13.04 10.12 7.47
CA ARG A 183 -14.23 9.33 7.10
C ARG A 183 -14.48 9.25 5.59
N ASP A 184 -14.16 10.32 4.88
CA ASP A 184 -14.38 10.43 3.46
C ASP A 184 -13.30 9.74 2.60
N PHE A 185 -12.18 9.33 3.20
CA PHE A 185 -11.11 8.54 2.55
C PHE A 185 -10.73 7.32 3.39
N THR A 186 -11.71 6.77 4.10
CA THR A 186 -11.66 5.44 4.72
C THR A 186 -12.88 4.63 4.29
N LYS A 187 -12.75 3.31 4.30
CA LYS A 187 -13.86 2.41 3.95
C LYS A 187 -14.92 2.38 5.04
N TRP A 188 -14.48 2.41 6.28
CA TRP A 188 -15.34 2.29 7.45
C TRP A 188 -14.61 2.79 8.70
N ASP A 189 -15.36 3.47 9.55
CA ASP A 189 -14.94 3.89 10.87
C ASP A 189 -15.91 3.41 11.95
N ASP A 190 -15.41 3.24 13.18
CA ASP A 190 -16.23 2.93 14.36
C ASP A 190 -15.64 3.49 15.65
N GLN A 191 -16.52 3.73 16.61
CA GLN A 191 -16.19 4.26 17.94
C GLN A 191 -16.70 3.30 19.02
N PRO A 192 -15.95 2.22 19.33
CA PRO A 192 -16.29 1.30 20.41
C PRO A 192 -16.45 1.98 21.77
N VAL A 193 -17.54 1.66 22.47
CA VAL A 193 -17.84 2.14 23.84
C VAL A 193 -17.89 0.99 24.87
N SER A 194 -17.50 -0.23 24.46
CA SER A 194 -17.26 -1.37 25.35
C SER A 194 -16.22 -2.32 24.75
N LEU A 195 -15.62 -3.18 25.56
CA LEU A 195 -14.64 -4.18 25.09
C LEU A 195 -15.26 -5.19 24.11
N GLN A 196 -16.50 -5.64 24.36
CA GLN A 196 -17.21 -6.52 23.42
C GLN A 196 -17.47 -5.83 22.08
N HIS A 197 -17.86 -4.54 22.11
CA HIS A 197 -18.01 -3.73 20.91
C HIS A 197 -16.67 -3.63 20.16
N PHE A 198 -15.56 -3.34 20.84
CA PHE A 198 -14.23 -3.29 20.24
C PHE A 198 -13.87 -4.61 19.52
N ALA A 199 -14.14 -5.76 20.15
CA ALA A 199 -13.89 -7.06 19.55
C ALA A 199 -14.65 -7.26 18.22
N GLU A 200 -15.92 -6.89 18.19
CA GLU A 200 -16.76 -6.98 16.99
C GLU A 200 -16.33 -6.00 15.89
N SER A 201 -15.99 -4.77 16.28
CA SER A 201 -15.54 -3.72 15.37
C SER A 201 -14.20 -4.08 14.73
N VAL A 202 -13.25 -4.64 15.46
CA VAL A 202 -11.96 -5.05 14.88
C VAL A 202 -12.12 -6.18 13.85
N MET A 203 -12.94 -7.18 14.14
CA MET A 203 -13.21 -8.28 13.19
C MET A 203 -13.92 -7.77 11.94
N ARG A 204 -14.88 -6.85 12.10
CA ARG A 204 -15.57 -6.19 10.98
C ARG A 204 -14.64 -5.31 10.17
N ALA A 205 -13.82 -4.49 10.82
CA ALA A 205 -12.83 -3.62 10.20
C ALA A 205 -11.86 -4.43 9.34
N TYR A 206 -11.32 -5.53 9.86
CA TYR A 206 -10.40 -6.39 9.11
C TYR A 206 -11.06 -6.92 7.84
N LYS A 207 -12.28 -7.45 7.97
CA LYS A 207 -13.07 -7.95 6.85
C LYS A 207 -13.31 -6.86 5.81
N ILE A 208 -13.74 -5.67 6.22
CA ILE A 208 -14.05 -4.56 5.32
C ILE A 208 -12.77 -4.06 4.63
N ALA A 209 -11.69 -3.82 5.38
CA ALA A 209 -10.44 -3.30 4.84
C ALA A 209 -9.89 -4.18 3.72
N THR A 210 -9.94 -5.50 3.92
CA THR A 210 -9.33 -6.49 3.01
C THR A 210 -10.28 -7.06 1.96
N THR A 211 -11.56 -6.70 1.96
CA THR A 211 -12.48 -7.04 0.85
C THR A 211 -12.31 -6.03 -0.30
N PRO A 212 -12.06 -6.45 -1.54
CA PRO A 212 -11.96 -5.55 -2.70
C PRO A 212 -13.22 -4.71 -2.94
N PRO A 213 -13.09 -3.43 -3.36
CA PRO A 213 -11.86 -2.63 -3.38
C PRO A 213 -11.33 -2.42 -1.97
N MET A 214 -10.06 -2.72 -1.73
CA MET A 214 -9.45 -2.62 -0.40
C MET A 214 -9.21 -1.14 -0.02
N GLY A 215 -8.99 -0.86 1.26
CA GLY A 215 -8.73 0.50 1.72
C GLY A 215 -8.60 0.61 3.24
N PRO A 216 -8.21 1.78 3.75
CA PRO A 216 -8.00 2.00 5.18
C PRO A 216 -9.32 2.00 5.96
N VAL A 217 -9.26 1.59 7.22
CA VAL A 217 -10.36 1.61 8.20
C VAL A 217 -9.87 2.18 9.52
N LEU A 218 -10.76 2.77 10.31
CA LEU A 218 -10.39 3.43 11.57
C LEU A 218 -11.27 2.93 12.72
N ILE A 219 -10.63 2.47 13.80
CA ILE A 219 -11.31 2.08 15.03
C ILE A 219 -10.75 2.90 16.17
N THR A 220 -11.61 3.56 16.91
CA THR A 220 -11.15 4.25 18.12
C THR A 220 -10.85 3.25 19.23
N ALA A 221 -9.62 3.27 19.71
CA ALA A 221 -9.19 2.59 20.92
C ALA A 221 -9.39 3.55 22.09
N ASP A 222 -10.57 3.46 22.73
CA ASP A 222 -10.89 4.33 23.86
C ASP A 222 -9.99 4.03 25.07
N GLY A 223 -9.35 5.08 25.58
CA GLY A 223 -8.36 5.00 26.64
C GLY A 223 -8.96 4.59 27.99
N ASP A 224 -10.22 4.93 28.28
CA ASP A 224 -10.88 4.50 29.51
C ASP A 224 -11.15 3.01 29.50
N LEU A 225 -11.68 2.50 28.38
CA LEU A 225 -11.86 1.07 28.18
C LEU A 225 -10.52 0.33 28.28
N ALA A 226 -9.45 0.91 27.74
CA ALA A 226 -8.14 0.30 27.73
C ALA A 226 -7.48 0.29 29.12
N GLU A 227 -7.67 1.33 29.93
CA GLU A 227 -7.01 1.49 31.23
C GLU A 227 -7.77 0.86 32.40
N GLN A 228 -9.08 0.67 32.29
CA GLN A 228 -9.84 0.06 33.38
C GLN A 228 -9.63 -1.47 33.46
N PRO A 229 -9.69 -2.06 34.66
CA PRO A 229 -9.63 -3.51 34.82
C PRO A 229 -10.86 -4.16 34.17
N VAL A 230 -10.64 -5.29 33.50
CA VAL A 230 -11.74 -6.12 32.97
C VAL A 230 -12.57 -6.64 34.14
N GLN A 231 -13.82 -6.18 34.24
CA GLN A 231 -14.71 -6.50 35.38
C GLN A 231 -15.18 -7.96 35.36
N ASP A 232 -15.54 -8.50 34.19
CA ASP A 232 -16.07 -9.86 34.03
C ASP A 232 -15.66 -10.44 32.67
N GLU A 233 -14.50 -11.09 32.64
CA GLU A 233 -13.94 -11.67 31.42
C GLU A 233 -14.84 -12.74 30.80
N LYS A 234 -15.62 -13.47 31.61
CA LYS A 234 -16.49 -14.56 31.13
C LYS A 234 -17.62 -14.06 30.23
N LYS A 235 -17.93 -12.77 30.29
CA LYS A 235 -18.93 -12.13 29.40
C LYS A 235 -18.35 -11.70 28.07
N LEU A 236 -17.04 -11.54 27.96
CA LEU A 236 -16.37 -11.16 26.72
C LEU A 236 -16.23 -12.37 25.81
N ARG A 237 -16.56 -12.19 24.54
CA ARG A 237 -16.48 -13.22 23.51
C ARG A 237 -15.60 -12.74 22.38
N MET A 238 -14.67 -13.57 21.94
CA MET A 238 -13.87 -13.30 20.75
C MET A 238 -14.65 -13.73 19.49
N PRO A 239 -15.10 -12.79 18.63
CA PRO A 239 -15.79 -13.18 17.41
C PRO A 239 -14.83 -13.87 16.45
N LYS A 240 -15.31 -14.89 15.72
CA LYS A 240 -14.51 -15.55 14.68
C LYS A 240 -14.41 -14.65 13.45
N LEU A 241 -13.19 -14.36 13.01
CA LEU A 241 -12.95 -13.67 11.75
C LEU A 241 -13.47 -14.51 10.56
N THR A 242 -14.39 -13.93 9.79
CA THR A 242 -14.98 -14.57 8.60
C THR A 242 -14.85 -13.63 7.41
N MET A 243 -14.12 -14.07 6.39
CA MET A 243 -13.82 -13.27 5.19
C MET A 243 -14.92 -13.35 4.14
N SER A 244 -15.17 -12.23 3.44
CA SER A 244 -16.00 -12.24 2.23
C SER A 244 -15.21 -12.79 1.05
N ILE A 245 -15.88 -13.56 0.19
CA ILE A 245 -15.32 -13.93 -1.12
C ILE A 245 -15.51 -12.70 -2.04
N PRO A 246 -14.47 -12.24 -2.75
CA PRO A 246 -14.62 -11.13 -3.69
C PRO A 246 -15.65 -11.46 -4.79
N PRO A 247 -16.52 -10.50 -5.15
CA PRO A 247 -17.57 -10.75 -6.13
C PRO A 247 -16.99 -10.95 -7.53
N GLN A 248 -17.47 -11.98 -8.23
CA GLN A 248 -17.18 -12.20 -9.64
C GLN A 248 -18.10 -11.33 -10.51
N GLY A 249 -17.64 -10.93 -11.70
CA GLY A 249 -18.50 -10.32 -12.72
C GLY A 249 -19.67 -11.22 -13.14
N ASP A 250 -20.73 -10.58 -13.65
CA ASP A 250 -21.92 -11.28 -14.15
C ASP A 250 -21.58 -12.27 -15.27
N SER A 251 -22.18 -13.46 -15.21
CA SER A 251 -21.89 -14.55 -16.15
C SER A 251 -22.27 -14.23 -17.60
N GLY A 252 -23.36 -13.48 -17.84
CA GLY A 252 -23.77 -13.06 -19.17
C GLY A 252 -22.81 -12.04 -19.75
N ALA A 253 -22.44 -11.04 -18.94
CA ALA A 253 -21.46 -10.02 -19.32
C ALA A 253 -20.07 -10.64 -19.58
N ILE A 254 -19.64 -11.63 -18.79
CA ILE A 254 -18.39 -12.38 -19.03
C ILE A 254 -18.45 -13.13 -20.37
N ALA A 255 -19.58 -13.79 -20.67
CA ALA A 255 -19.75 -14.48 -21.94
C ALA A 255 -19.72 -13.53 -23.14
N GLU A 256 -20.28 -12.32 -23.00
CA GLU A 256 -20.22 -11.28 -24.01
C GLU A 256 -18.79 -10.74 -24.21
N ALA A 257 -18.09 -10.41 -23.11
CA ALA A 257 -16.68 -10.00 -23.15
C ALA A 257 -15.80 -11.05 -23.84
N ALA A 258 -16.00 -12.33 -23.51
CA ALA A 258 -15.26 -13.44 -24.10
C ALA A 258 -15.46 -13.53 -25.62
N LYS A 259 -16.69 -13.32 -26.12
CA LYS A 259 -16.97 -13.30 -27.56
C LYS A 259 -16.22 -12.16 -28.25
N MET A 260 -16.32 -10.94 -27.72
CA MET A 260 -15.62 -9.77 -28.25
C MET A 260 -14.11 -10.02 -28.34
N LEU A 261 -13.51 -10.54 -27.26
CA LEU A 261 -12.08 -10.83 -27.18
C LEU A 261 -11.64 -11.96 -28.13
N ALA A 262 -12.41 -13.04 -28.22
CA ALA A 262 -12.08 -14.18 -29.08
C ALA A 262 -12.13 -13.84 -30.58
N THR A 263 -12.97 -12.88 -30.98
CA THR A 263 -13.07 -12.42 -32.38
C THR A 263 -12.17 -11.23 -32.70
N ALA A 264 -11.50 -10.64 -31.70
CA ALA A 264 -10.64 -9.48 -31.89
C ALA A 264 -9.42 -9.83 -32.75
N ASN A 265 -9.06 -8.96 -33.69
CA ASN A 265 -7.86 -9.05 -34.51
C ASN A 265 -6.61 -8.58 -33.76
N SER A 266 -6.75 -7.56 -32.91
CA SER A 266 -5.66 -6.96 -32.13
C SER A 266 -6.11 -6.66 -30.69
N PRO A 267 -6.47 -7.67 -29.89
CA PRO A 267 -6.87 -7.46 -28.50
C PRO A 267 -5.70 -6.94 -27.66
N VAL A 268 -5.97 -6.02 -26.73
CA VAL A 268 -4.99 -5.52 -25.75
C VAL A 268 -5.57 -5.62 -24.35
N ILE A 269 -4.75 -6.02 -23.38
CA ILE A 269 -5.13 -6.03 -21.96
C ILE A 269 -4.39 -4.91 -21.24
N LEU A 270 -5.13 -4.04 -20.56
CA LEU A 270 -4.60 -3.03 -19.65
C LEU A 270 -4.93 -3.45 -18.22
N ALA A 271 -3.90 -3.70 -17.40
CA ALA A 271 -4.07 -4.12 -16.02
C ALA A 271 -3.45 -3.09 -15.08
N ASP A 272 -4.18 -2.66 -14.05
CA ASP A 272 -3.69 -1.63 -13.13
C ASP A 272 -3.64 -2.12 -11.68
N ARG A 273 -4.79 -2.44 -11.07
CA ARG A 273 -4.88 -2.99 -9.70
C ARG A 273 -5.44 -4.41 -9.64
N ALA A 274 -5.35 -5.15 -10.75
CA ALA A 274 -6.02 -6.43 -10.94
C ALA A 274 -5.48 -7.55 -10.03
N CYS A 275 -4.17 -7.82 -10.05
CA CYS A 275 -3.57 -8.97 -9.38
C CYS A 275 -3.09 -8.63 -7.96
N ARG A 276 -3.63 -9.29 -6.94
CA ARG A 276 -3.24 -9.15 -5.52
C ARG A 276 -2.34 -10.27 -5.02
N SER A 277 -2.17 -11.33 -5.80
CA SER A 277 -1.38 -12.50 -5.43
C SER A 277 -0.70 -13.12 -6.64
N GLN A 278 0.27 -14.01 -6.39
CA GLN A 278 0.94 -14.75 -7.45
C GLN A 278 -0.03 -15.59 -8.29
N GLU A 279 -1.09 -16.13 -7.68
CA GLU A 279 -2.14 -16.83 -8.42
C GLU A 279 -2.90 -15.90 -9.36
N GLY A 280 -3.18 -14.65 -8.94
CA GLY A 280 -3.75 -13.64 -9.83
C GLY A 280 -2.88 -13.38 -11.07
N ILE A 281 -1.57 -13.24 -10.87
CA ILE A 281 -0.60 -13.09 -11.96
C ILE A 281 -0.64 -14.29 -12.90
N LYS A 282 -0.62 -15.52 -12.37
CA LYS A 282 -0.70 -16.75 -13.18
C LYS A 282 -1.98 -16.79 -14.02
N ARG A 283 -3.13 -16.41 -13.44
CA ARG A 283 -4.40 -16.35 -14.18
C ARG A 283 -4.41 -15.27 -15.26
N LEU A 284 -3.80 -14.12 -15.00
CA LEU A 284 -3.67 -13.09 -16.03
C LEU A 284 -2.76 -13.55 -17.18
N VAL A 285 -1.68 -14.27 -16.88
CA VAL A 285 -0.84 -14.94 -17.89
C VAL A 285 -1.65 -15.95 -18.69
N GLU A 286 -2.42 -16.81 -18.03
CA GLU A 286 -3.29 -17.79 -18.69
C GLU A 286 -4.29 -17.13 -19.66
N LEU A 287 -4.94 -16.05 -19.24
CA LEU A 287 -5.85 -15.28 -20.09
C LEU A 287 -5.11 -14.65 -21.29
N ALA A 288 -3.97 -14.01 -21.03
CA ALA A 288 -3.17 -13.37 -22.06
C ALA A 288 -2.67 -14.38 -23.09
N GLU A 289 -2.23 -15.56 -22.68
CA GLU A 289 -1.80 -16.64 -23.56
C GLU A 289 -2.96 -17.24 -24.36
N ALA A 290 -4.14 -17.42 -23.74
CA ALA A 290 -5.32 -17.94 -24.44
C ALA A 290 -5.76 -17.03 -25.60
N LEU A 291 -5.60 -15.71 -25.45
CA LEU A 291 -5.90 -14.71 -26.49
C LEU A 291 -4.69 -14.35 -27.35
N ASN A 292 -3.49 -14.77 -26.93
CA ASN A 292 -2.20 -14.25 -27.38
C ASN A 292 -2.22 -12.70 -27.47
N ALA A 293 -2.74 -12.08 -26.40
CA ALA A 293 -2.98 -10.65 -26.31
C ALA A 293 -1.84 -9.97 -25.53
N PRO A 294 -1.22 -8.90 -26.06
CA PRO A 294 -0.27 -8.11 -25.30
C PRO A 294 -0.91 -7.47 -24.06
N VAL A 295 -0.16 -7.47 -22.97
CA VAL A 295 -0.52 -6.89 -21.68
C VAL A 295 0.34 -5.68 -21.40
N ALA A 296 -0.29 -4.55 -21.09
CA ALA A 296 0.39 -3.38 -20.54
C ALA A 296 -0.05 -3.19 -19.08
N ASP A 297 0.90 -3.32 -18.16
CA ASP A 297 0.73 -3.00 -16.76
C ASP A 297 0.79 -1.47 -16.58
N ILE A 298 -0.27 -0.90 -16.01
CA ILE A 298 -0.42 0.55 -15.78
C ILE A 298 0.33 0.99 -14.52
N GLY A 299 0.68 0.04 -13.63
CA GLY A 299 1.61 0.27 -12.55
C GLY A 299 1.00 0.72 -11.21
N GLY A 300 -0.30 0.53 -11.00
CA GLY A 300 -0.91 0.59 -9.66
C GLY A 300 -0.42 -0.53 -8.74
N ARG A 301 -0.05 -1.68 -9.31
CA ARG A 301 0.73 -2.76 -8.68
C ARG A 301 1.37 -3.64 -9.74
N MET A 302 2.03 -4.72 -9.34
CA MET A 302 2.53 -5.70 -10.30
C MET A 302 1.43 -6.68 -10.72
N ASN A 303 1.06 -6.62 -12.00
CA ASN A 303 0.03 -7.47 -12.59
C ASN A 303 0.60 -8.55 -13.50
N PHE A 304 1.73 -8.28 -14.16
CA PHE A 304 2.24 -9.15 -15.22
C PHE A 304 3.77 -9.30 -15.20
N PRO A 305 4.34 -10.51 -15.43
CA PRO A 305 5.78 -10.71 -15.40
C PRO A 305 6.48 -9.93 -16.51
N THR A 306 7.53 -9.17 -16.17
CA THR A 306 8.22 -8.31 -17.16
C THR A 306 9.07 -9.08 -18.16
N THR A 307 9.30 -10.37 -17.90
CA THR A 307 10.02 -11.32 -18.76
C THR A 307 9.12 -12.04 -19.75
N HIS A 308 7.79 -11.97 -19.57
CA HIS A 308 6.86 -12.66 -20.45
C HIS A 308 6.77 -11.95 -21.80
N TYR A 309 6.73 -12.70 -22.91
CA TYR A 309 6.75 -12.12 -24.26
C TYR A 309 5.50 -11.28 -24.59
N LEU A 310 4.41 -11.46 -23.84
CA LEU A 310 3.21 -10.61 -23.94
C LEU A 310 3.32 -9.31 -23.13
N CYS A 311 4.35 -9.13 -22.30
CA CYS A 311 4.55 -7.88 -21.56
C CYS A 311 4.97 -6.76 -22.52
N ARG A 312 4.25 -5.64 -22.45
CA ARG A 312 4.42 -4.47 -23.34
C ARG A 312 4.34 -3.13 -22.60
N ASN A 313 4.83 -3.08 -21.36
CA ASN A 313 4.74 -1.90 -20.48
C ASN A 313 5.28 -0.60 -21.11
N MET A 314 6.33 -0.67 -21.94
CA MET A 314 6.91 0.50 -22.60
C MET A 314 6.21 0.90 -23.92
N ASP A 315 5.28 0.09 -24.41
CA ASP A 315 4.62 0.28 -25.71
C ASP A 315 3.10 0.47 -25.58
N LYS A 316 2.62 0.88 -24.40
CA LYS A 316 1.19 1.10 -24.10
C LYS A 316 0.48 1.96 -25.15
N ARG A 317 1.03 3.14 -25.47
CA ARG A 317 0.40 4.09 -26.41
C ARG A 317 0.25 3.50 -27.83
N PRO A 318 1.33 2.96 -28.45
CA PRO A 318 1.20 2.25 -29.72
C PRO A 318 0.22 1.08 -29.71
N LEU A 319 0.15 0.30 -28.62
CA LEU A 319 -0.80 -0.81 -28.48
C LEU A 319 -2.25 -0.33 -28.53
N VAL A 320 -2.59 0.65 -27.68
CA VAL A 320 -3.94 1.22 -27.65
C VAL A 320 -4.33 1.87 -28.98
N GLY A 321 -3.36 2.48 -29.69
CA GLY A 321 -3.58 3.06 -31.01
C GLY A 321 -3.90 2.05 -32.12
N GLN A 322 -3.52 0.78 -31.95
CA GLN A 322 -3.74 -0.28 -32.93
C GLN A 322 -4.88 -1.24 -32.54
N ALA A 323 -5.27 -1.26 -31.27
CA ALA A 323 -6.28 -2.15 -30.73
C ALA A 323 -7.64 -1.97 -31.40
N ASP A 324 -8.33 -3.09 -31.61
CA ASP A 324 -9.76 -3.14 -31.94
C ASP A 324 -10.62 -3.50 -30.73
N VAL A 325 -10.07 -4.25 -29.77
CA VAL A 325 -10.69 -4.51 -28.45
C VAL A 325 -9.67 -4.27 -27.34
N VAL A 326 -10.07 -3.54 -26.31
CA VAL A 326 -9.26 -3.33 -25.09
C VAL A 326 -10.01 -3.83 -23.87
N LEU A 327 -9.41 -4.76 -23.14
CA LEU A 327 -9.86 -5.21 -21.82
C LEU A 327 -9.10 -4.43 -20.73
N MET A 328 -9.82 -3.63 -19.97
CA MET A 328 -9.31 -2.95 -18.77
C MET A 328 -9.66 -3.76 -17.53
N LEU A 329 -8.66 -3.97 -16.66
CA LEU A 329 -8.79 -4.66 -15.38
C LEU A 329 -8.39 -3.73 -14.24
N GLU A 330 -9.38 -3.29 -13.44
CA GLU A 330 -9.23 -2.37 -12.31
C GLU A 330 -8.46 -1.07 -12.65
N VAL A 331 -8.69 -0.51 -13.83
CA VAL A 331 -7.99 0.71 -14.31
C VAL A 331 -8.63 1.95 -13.68
N ALA A 332 -7.84 2.71 -12.91
CA ALA A 332 -8.36 3.91 -12.21
C ALA A 332 -8.58 5.11 -13.14
N ASP A 333 -7.80 5.24 -14.21
CA ASP A 333 -7.96 6.30 -15.22
C ASP A 333 -8.27 5.71 -16.60
N PRO A 334 -9.50 5.22 -16.84
CA PRO A 334 -9.88 4.73 -18.16
C PRO A 334 -9.65 5.79 -19.23
N TRP A 335 -10.09 7.03 -19.00
CA TRP A 335 -10.05 8.09 -19.99
C TRP A 335 -8.63 8.40 -20.47
N GLY A 336 -7.68 8.52 -19.53
CA GLY A 336 -6.27 8.78 -19.84
C GLY A 336 -5.52 7.60 -20.49
N GLN A 337 -6.13 6.42 -20.58
CA GLN A 337 -5.55 5.32 -21.37
C GLN A 337 -5.76 5.53 -22.87
N PHE A 338 -6.84 6.19 -23.26
CA PHE A 338 -7.23 6.37 -24.67
C PHE A 338 -7.08 7.80 -25.15
N ASN A 339 -6.80 8.74 -24.26
CA ASN A 339 -6.75 10.16 -24.55
C ASN A 339 -5.57 10.82 -23.86
N THR A 340 -5.19 11.99 -24.35
CA THR A 340 -4.18 12.84 -23.73
C THR A 340 -4.58 14.30 -23.86
N ILE A 341 -4.08 15.11 -22.94
CA ILE A 341 -4.21 16.56 -22.93
C ILE A 341 -2.78 17.10 -22.91
N SER A 342 -2.45 18.03 -23.79
CA SER A 342 -1.13 18.67 -23.77
C SER A 342 -1.01 19.61 -22.58
N ASP A 343 0.18 19.68 -22.00
CA ASP A 343 0.56 20.67 -20.98
C ASP A 343 1.57 21.63 -21.63
N PRO A 344 1.38 22.96 -21.60
CA PRO A 344 0.34 23.73 -20.89
C PRO A 344 -0.93 24.08 -21.69
N HIS A 345 -1.00 23.69 -22.96
CA HIS A 345 -2.04 24.20 -23.88
C HIS A 345 -3.41 23.53 -23.72
N HIS A 346 -3.51 22.46 -22.94
CA HIS A 346 -4.72 21.70 -22.68
C HIS A 346 -5.43 21.16 -23.94
N GLU A 347 -4.67 20.85 -25.00
CA GLU A 347 -5.24 20.36 -26.25
C GLU A 347 -5.52 18.86 -26.17
N TYR A 348 -6.76 18.50 -26.49
CA TYR A 348 -7.23 17.12 -26.49
C TYR A 348 -6.75 16.36 -27.73
N ARG A 349 -6.23 15.14 -27.51
CA ARG A 349 -5.96 14.18 -28.59
C ARG A 349 -6.37 12.77 -28.18
N ARG A 350 -7.15 12.11 -29.04
CA ARG A 350 -7.43 10.68 -28.94
C ARG A 350 -6.21 9.86 -29.40
N LEU A 351 -5.85 8.85 -28.61
CA LEU A 351 -4.73 7.95 -28.87
C LEU A 351 -5.16 6.64 -29.53
N SER A 352 -6.43 6.27 -29.42
CA SER A 352 -7.01 5.04 -29.96
C SER A 352 -7.77 5.23 -31.26
N LYS A 353 -8.09 4.12 -31.94
CA LYS A 353 -9.03 4.12 -33.05
C LYS A 353 -10.42 4.60 -32.61
N PRO A 354 -11.17 5.32 -33.46
CA PRO A 354 -12.52 5.78 -33.14
C PRO A 354 -13.50 4.68 -32.73
N ASP A 355 -13.36 3.49 -33.33
CA ASP A 355 -14.24 2.33 -33.23
C ASP A 355 -13.75 1.23 -32.28
N VAL A 356 -12.68 1.48 -31.51
CA VAL A 356 -12.16 0.52 -30.51
C VAL A 356 -13.27 0.13 -29.53
N LYS A 357 -13.41 -1.18 -29.30
CA LYS A 357 -14.31 -1.73 -28.28
C LYS A 357 -13.64 -1.76 -26.93
N ILE A 358 -14.33 -1.31 -25.90
CA ILE A 358 -13.77 -1.17 -24.55
C ILE A 358 -14.59 -1.99 -23.57
N ILE A 359 -13.91 -2.92 -22.90
CA ILE A 359 -14.46 -3.73 -21.83
C ILE A 359 -13.76 -3.30 -20.53
N HIS A 360 -14.51 -3.02 -19.47
CA HIS A 360 -13.93 -2.68 -18.17
C HIS A 360 -14.48 -3.59 -17.08
N ILE A 361 -13.60 -4.36 -16.45
CA ILE A 361 -13.93 -5.16 -15.26
C ILE A 361 -13.32 -4.46 -14.05
N SER A 362 -14.17 -3.96 -13.16
CA SER A 362 -13.73 -3.14 -12.04
C SER A 362 -14.77 -3.10 -10.93
N LEU A 363 -14.29 -2.95 -9.70
CA LEU A 363 -15.11 -2.55 -8.56
C LEU A 363 -14.97 -1.06 -8.22
N GLY A 364 -14.23 -0.28 -9.02
CA GLY A 364 -13.94 1.13 -8.77
C GLY A 364 -15.17 1.98 -8.46
N ASP A 365 -16.27 1.78 -9.20
CA ASP A 365 -17.52 2.55 -9.05
C ASP A 365 -18.22 2.32 -7.69
N THR A 366 -17.85 1.26 -6.96
CA THR A 366 -18.45 0.90 -5.66
C THR A 366 -17.78 1.55 -4.46
N LEU A 367 -16.60 2.17 -4.63
CA LEU A 367 -15.85 2.79 -3.53
C LEU A 367 -15.96 4.32 -3.49
N THR A 368 -16.55 4.93 -4.52
CA THR A 368 -16.48 6.38 -4.73
C THR A 368 -17.13 7.18 -3.59
N LYS A 369 -16.45 8.25 -3.19
CA LYS A 369 -16.89 9.20 -2.16
C LYS A 369 -17.09 10.56 -2.82
N ALA A 370 -18.25 11.19 -2.60
CA ALA A 370 -18.62 12.41 -3.31
C ALA A 370 -17.65 13.59 -3.07
N ASN A 371 -16.96 13.61 -1.92
CA ASN A 371 -16.06 14.70 -1.52
C ASN A 371 -14.67 14.62 -2.17
N TYR A 372 -14.21 13.44 -2.61
CA TYR A 372 -12.86 13.24 -3.15
C TYR A 372 -12.86 12.71 -4.58
N GLN A 373 -12.00 13.31 -5.41
CA GLN A 373 -11.96 13.08 -6.86
C GLN A 373 -10.81 12.13 -7.24
N ASP A 374 -11.03 10.81 -7.05
CA ASP A 374 -10.07 9.75 -7.42
C ASP A 374 -10.56 8.87 -8.59
N MET A 375 -11.57 9.36 -9.33
CA MET A 375 -12.20 8.64 -10.46
C MET A 375 -11.80 9.17 -11.84
N GLN A 376 -10.95 10.20 -11.88
CA GLN A 376 -10.47 10.83 -13.11
C GLN A 376 -11.63 11.26 -14.03
N ARG A 377 -11.37 11.48 -15.32
CA ARG A 377 -12.41 11.87 -16.27
C ARG A 377 -13.27 10.67 -16.63
N PHE A 378 -14.59 10.85 -16.65
CA PHE A 378 -15.54 9.84 -17.09
C PHE A 378 -15.25 9.37 -18.53
N MET A 379 -15.32 8.05 -18.75
CA MET A 379 -15.16 7.43 -20.05
C MET A 379 -16.30 6.44 -20.33
N PRO A 380 -17.07 6.61 -21.42
CA PRO A 380 -18.01 5.59 -21.83
C PRO A 380 -17.26 4.34 -22.33
N VAL A 381 -17.77 3.16 -21.98
CA VAL A 381 -17.24 1.86 -22.41
C VAL A 381 -18.36 1.05 -23.05
N ASP A 382 -18.01 0.11 -23.94
CA ASP A 382 -19.01 -0.76 -24.60
C ASP A 382 -19.58 -1.81 -23.62
N LEU A 383 -18.76 -2.27 -22.68
CA LEU A 383 -19.18 -3.25 -21.67
C LEU A 383 -18.49 -2.97 -20.32
N ALA A 384 -19.28 -2.51 -19.34
CA ALA A 384 -18.85 -2.36 -17.95
C ALA A 384 -19.31 -3.58 -17.14
N ILE A 385 -18.38 -4.27 -16.49
CA ILE A 385 -18.64 -5.45 -15.66
C ILE A 385 -18.26 -5.11 -14.22
N SER A 386 -19.26 -4.96 -13.36
CA SER A 386 -19.02 -4.79 -11.92
C SER A 386 -18.58 -6.12 -11.32
N GLY A 387 -17.34 -6.18 -10.85
CA GLY A 387 -16.76 -7.40 -10.31
C GLY A 387 -15.26 -7.24 -10.09
N ASP A 388 -14.73 -7.99 -9.12
CA ASP A 388 -13.30 -8.01 -8.85
C ASP A 388 -12.56 -8.67 -10.02
N ALA A 389 -11.58 -7.98 -10.61
CA ALA A 389 -10.90 -8.51 -11.79
C ALA A 389 -10.25 -9.89 -11.53
N GLN A 390 -9.49 -10.05 -10.45
CA GLN A 390 -8.81 -11.32 -10.15
C GLN A 390 -9.80 -12.46 -9.90
N ALA A 391 -10.92 -12.22 -9.21
CA ALA A 391 -11.97 -13.22 -9.01
C ALA A 391 -12.71 -13.56 -10.31
N THR A 392 -12.75 -12.62 -11.26
CA THR A 392 -13.41 -12.78 -12.56
C THR A 392 -12.56 -13.55 -13.58
N LEU A 393 -11.22 -13.53 -13.44
CA LEU A 393 -10.31 -14.18 -14.39
C LEU A 393 -10.64 -15.66 -14.68
N PRO A 394 -10.90 -16.55 -13.70
CA PRO A 394 -11.16 -17.96 -13.99
C PRO A 394 -12.37 -18.17 -14.91
N ALA A 395 -13.48 -17.50 -14.64
CA ALA A 395 -14.69 -17.61 -15.46
C ALA A 395 -14.49 -17.00 -16.86
N LEU A 396 -13.77 -15.87 -16.94
CA LEU A 396 -13.45 -15.24 -18.22
C LEU A 396 -12.54 -16.11 -19.09
N ILE A 397 -11.53 -16.75 -18.50
CA ILE A 397 -10.62 -17.67 -19.20
C ILE A 397 -11.41 -18.83 -19.83
N GLU A 398 -12.28 -19.47 -19.06
CA GLU A 398 -13.09 -20.59 -19.56
C GLU A 398 -14.09 -20.15 -20.63
N ALA A 399 -14.70 -18.97 -20.47
CA ALA A 399 -15.57 -18.38 -21.48
C ALA A 399 -14.79 -18.06 -22.78
N VAL A 400 -13.58 -17.51 -22.69
CA VAL A 400 -12.71 -17.23 -23.85
C VAL A 400 -12.32 -18.52 -24.57
N LYS A 401 -11.87 -19.54 -23.84
CA LYS A 401 -11.51 -20.84 -24.43
C LYS A 401 -12.70 -21.47 -25.16
N SER A 402 -13.89 -21.34 -24.59
CA SER A 402 -15.14 -21.86 -25.16
C SER A 402 -15.60 -21.06 -26.39
N ALA A 403 -15.43 -19.74 -26.38
CA ALA A 403 -15.80 -18.86 -27.51
C ALA A 403 -14.80 -18.94 -28.68
N THR A 404 -13.58 -19.44 -28.45
CA THR A 404 -12.53 -19.51 -29.48
C THR A 404 -12.67 -20.74 -30.37
N GLY A 405 -13.29 -20.55 -31.53
CA GLY A 405 -13.42 -21.56 -32.58
C GLY A 405 -12.11 -21.89 -33.31
N MET A 406 -12.14 -22.90 -34.19
CA MET A 406 -10.93 -23.40 -34.88
C MET A 406 -10.22 -22.34 -35.73
N SER A 407 -10.97 -21.53 -36.48
CA SER A 407 -10.40 -20.47 -37.33
C SER A 407 -9.76 -19.34 -36.49
N GLN A 408 -10.37 -18.98 -35.36
CA GLN A 408 -9.81 -18.01 -34.43
C GLN A 408 -8.50 -18.50 -33.80
N ARG A 409 -8.40 -19.80 -33.47
CA ARG A 409 -7.16 -20.39 -32.89
C ARG A 409 -5.96 -20.21 -33.82
N ALA A 410 -6.14 -20.42 -35.12
CA ALA A 410 -5.07 -20.22 -36.10
C ALA A 410 -4.61 -18.75 -36.15
N ALA A 411 -5.56 -17.81 -36.22
CA ALA A 411 -5.27 -16.37 -36.23
C ALA A 411 -4.60 -15.90 -34.92
N ILE A 412 -5.03 -16.44 -33.78
CA ILE A 412 -4.41 -16.16 -32.47
C ILE A 412 -2.97 -16.68 -32.46
N ALA A 413 -2.72 -17.91 -32.90
CA ALA A 413 -1.39 -18.51 -32.91
C ALA A 413 -0.40 -17.73 -33.81
N GLU A 414 -0.86 -17.24 -34.97
CA GLU A 414 -0.04 -16.49 -35.92
C GLU A 414 0.55 -15.20 -35.32
N ARG A 415 -0.16 -14.56 -34.37
CA ARG A 415 0.31 -13.35 -33.67
C ARG A 415 1.56 -13.59 -32.81
N ALA A 416 1.79 -14.82 -32.36
CA ALA A 416 2.78 -15.12 -31.32
C ALA A 416 4.20 -14.78 -31.75
N THR A 417 4.54 -15.07 -33.00
CA THR A 417 5.88 -14.82 -33.56
C THR A 417 6.19 -13.33 -33.55
N LYS A 418 5.26 -12.51 -34.08
CA LYS A 418 5.40 -11.06 -34.08
C LYS A 418 5.50 -10.49 -32.66
N LEU A 419 4.67 -10.96 -31.72
CA LEU A 419 4.68 -10.47 -30.34
C LEU A 419 5.98 -10.80 -29.60
N ARG A 420 6.58 -11.97 -29.84
CA ARG A 420 7.92 -12.31 -29.31
C ARG A 420 9.00 -11.40 -29.85
N GLU A 421 8.97 -11.11 -31.15
CA GLU A 421 9.91 -10.17 -31.76
C GLU A 421 9.73 -8.75 -31.23
N ASP A 422 8.48 -8.30 -31.07
CA ASP A 422 8.13 -7.01 -30.50
C ASP A 422 8.66 -6.88 -29.06
N HIS A 423 8.47 -7.91 -28.23
CA HIS A 423 9.00 -7.93 -26.86
C HIS A 423 10.52 -7.87 -26.83
N ARG A 424 11.21 -8.65 -27.67
CA ARG A 424 12.68 -8.58 -27.79
C ARG A 424 13.12 -7.16 -28.18
N ARG A 425 12.49 -6.56 -29.20
CA ARG A 425 12.78 -5.18 -29.63
C ARG A 425 12.56 -4.17 -28.51
N MET A 426 11.49 -4.32 -27.72
CA MET A 426 11.23 -3.47 -26.56
C MET A 426 12.33 -3.59 -25.50
N LYS A 427 12.77 -4.81 -25.18
CA LYS A 427 13.85 -5.02 -24.20
C LYS A 427 15.20 -4.48 -24.69
N ASP A 428 15.48 -4.61 -25.98
CA ASP A 428 16.70 -4.05 -26.58
C ASP A 428 16.66 -2.52 -26.58
N ARG A 429 15.51 -1.92 -26.90
CA ARG A 429 15.30 -0.47 -26.78
C ARG A 429 15.47 0.01 -25.34
N ALA A 430 14.91 -0.68 -24.36
CA ALA A 430 15.07 -0.36 -22.94
C ALA A 430 16.55 -0.34 -22.51
N ARG A 431 17.36 -1.28 -23.00
CA ARG A 431 18.81 -1.32 -22.76
C ARG A 431 19.52 -0.17 -23.48
N ALA A 432 19.18 0.07 -24.73
CA ALA A 432 19.76 1.16 -25.52
C ALA A 432 19.48 2.54 -24.90
N GLU A 433 18.26 2.77 -24.40
CA GLU A 433 17.87 4.00 -23.68
C GLU A 433 18.61 4.16 -22.34
N ALA A 434 19.07 3.06 -21.72
CA ALA A 434 19.82 3.07 -20.46
C ALA A 434 21.33 3.33 -20.63
N SER A 435 21.87 3.14 -21.84
CA SER A 435 23.32 3.24 -22.13
C SER A 435 23.93 4.65 -22.16
N PRO A 436 23.22 5.73 -22.57
CA PRO A 436 23.82 7.06 -22.61
C PRO A 436 24.37 7.50 -21.26
N GLY A 437 25.61 8.01 -21.26
CA GLY A 437 26.29 8.47 -20.05
C GLY A 437 26.57 7.37 -19.03
N TRP A 438 26.67 6.10 -19.45
CA TRP A 438 26.95 4.99 -18.54
C TRP A 438 28.20 5.24 -17.69
N ASP A 439 29.29 5.68 -18.31
CA ASP A 439 30.55 5.98 -17.62
C ASP A 439 30.70 7.45 -17.21
N ALA A 440 29.64 8.25 -17.31
CA ALA A 440 29.66 9.65 -16.94
C ALA A 440 29.81 9.83 -15.41
N THR A 441 30.31 11.01 -15.02
CA THR A 441 30.30 11.51 -13.65
C THR A 441 29.60 12.88 -13.65
N PRO A 442 28.47 13.04 -12.93
CA PRO A 442 27.80 12.08 -12.05
C PRO A 442 27.19 10.87 -12.80
N CYS A 443 27.02 9.74 -12.09
CA CYS A 443 26.53 8.50 -12.71
C CYS A 443 25.06 8.62 -13.14
N SER A 444 24.71 8.00 -14.28
CA SER A 444 23.31 7.95 -14.73
C SER A 444 22.45 7.11 -13.77
N THR A 445 21.18 7.51 -13.60
CA THR A 445 20.22 6.75 -12.78
C THR A 445 19.97 5.35 -13.35
N ALA A 446 20.14 5.19 -14.68
CA ALA A 446 20.06 3.91 -15.37
C ALA A 446 21.18 2.95 -14.94
N ARG A 447 22.44 3.44 -14.91
CA ARG A 447 23.58 2.66 -14.41
C ARG A 447 23.39 2.27 -12.95
N THR A 448 23.01 3.22 -12.09
CA THR A 448 22.78 2.94 -10.67
C THR A 448 21.74 1.84 -10.49
N SER A 449 20.60 1.93 -11.20
CA SER A 449 19.55 0.91 -11.17
C SER A 449 20.05 -0.46 -11.64
N ALA A 450 20.76 -0.52 -12.76
CA ALA A 450 21.26 -1.80 -13.29
C ALA A 450 22.33 -2.44 -12.40
N GLN A 451 23.24 -1.64 -11.84
CA GLN A 451 24.29 -2.14 -10.95
C GLN A 451 23.70 -2.60 -9.61
N LEU A 452 22.70 -1.90 -9.09
CA LEU A 452 21.98 -2.35 -7.90
C LEU A 452 21.35 -3.74 -8.13
N TYR A 453 20.68 -3.93 -9.27
CA TYR A 453 20.10 -5.23 -9.62
C TYR A 453 21.14 -6.34 -9.68
N ASN A 454 22.32 -6.09 -10.27
CA ASN A 454 23.38 -7.09 -10.35
C ASN A 454 23.81 -7.62 -8.97
N VAL A 455 23.72 -6.80 -7.93
CA VAL A 455 24.04 -7.16 -6.55
C VAL A 455 22.88 -7.91 -5.89
N ILE A 456 21.62 -7.51 -6.12
CA ILE A 456 20.46 -8.05 -5.39
C ILE A 456 19.67 -9.14 -6.14
N LYS A 457 19.98 -9.44 -7.40
CA LYS A 457 19.18 -10.35 -8.26
C LYS A 457 18.97 -11.77 -7.72
N ASN A 458 19.80 -12.21 -6.77
CA ASN A 458 19.70 -13.53 -6.15
C ASN A 458 18.96 -13.50 -4.79
N GLU A 459 18.55 -12.31 -4.34
CA GLU A 459 17.79 -12.11 -3.11
C GLU A 459 16.29 -12.00 -3.40
N LYS A 460 15.46 -12.15 -2.36
CA LYS A 460 14.07 -11.68 -2.44
C LYS A 460 14.06 -10.17 -2.32
N TRP A 461 13.50 -9.49 -3.32
CA TRP A 461 13.48 -8.03 -3.38
C TRP A 461 12.09 -7.48 -3.70
N CYS A 462 11.83 -6.29 -3.19
CA CYS A 462 10.63 -5.50 -3.41
C CYS A 462 11.06 -4.04 -3.58
N VAL A 463 10.66 -3.39 -4.66
CA VAL A 463 10.97 -1.97 -4.88
C VAL A 463 9.88 -1.10 -4.29
N ALA A 464 10.22 -0.38 -3.22
CA ALA A 464 9.29 0.49 -2.49
C ALA A 464 9.18 1.92 -3.04
N VAL A 465 10.14 2.37 -3.84
CA VAL A 465 10.22 3.76 -4.34
C VAL A 465 10.07 3.81 -5.86
N SER A 466 9.19 4.69 -6.35
CA SER A 466 8.81 4.80 -7.76
C SER A 466 9.68 5.75 -8.60
N SER A 467 10.57 6.53 -7.97
CA SER A 467 11.33 7.61 -8.64
C SER A 467 12.47 7.10 -9.53
N VAL A 468 12.99 5.90 -9.29
CA VAL A 468 14.02 5.29 -10.15
C VAL A 468 13.36 4.39 -11.19
N GLN A 469 12.64 5.00 -12.16
CA GLN A 469 11.79 4.33 -13.16
C GLN A 469 12.48 3.21 -13.97
N TRP A 470 13.82 3.18 -14.00
CA TRP A 470 14.62 2.18 -14.72
C TRP A 470 14.41 0.75 -14.21
N ASN A 471 14.05 0.55 -12.95
CA ASN A 471 13.80 -0.78 -12.39
C ASN A 471 12.69 -1.52 -13.16
N LYS A 472 11.60 -0.84 -13.53
CA LYS A 472 10.47 -1.43 -14.28
C LYS A 472 10.88 -1.92 -15.67
N ASN A 473 11.85 -1.24 -16.28
CA ASN A 473 12.29 -1.51 -17.65
C ASN A 473 13.44 -2.52 -17.70
N LEU A 474 14.36 -2.44 -16.74
CA LEU A 474 15.60 -3.20 -16.75
C LEU A 474 15.52 -4.50 -15.92
N TRP A 475 14.79 -4.50 -14.81
CA TRP A 475 14.79 -5.63 -13.88
C TRP A 475 13.73 -6.66 -14.32
N PRO A 476 14.09 -7.96 -14.40
CA PRO A 476 13.12 -9.02 -14.58
C PRO A 476 12.33 -9.18 -13.28
N ALA A 477 11.04 -8.90 -13.33
CA ALA A 477 10.11 -9.01 -12.21
C ALA A 477 9.11 -10.12 -12.54
N THR A 478 8.99 -11.11 -11.66
CA THR A 478 8.06 -12.24 -11.81
C THR A 478 7.12 -12.43 -10.62
N GLU A 479 7.49 -11.92 -9.45
CA GLU A 479 6.73 -12.07 -8.21
C GLU A 479 5.85 -10.85 -7.96
N TYR A 480 4.63 -11.06 -7.47
CA TYR A 480 3.64 -9.98 -7.24
C TYR A 480 4.12 -8.83 -6.33
N TYR A 481 5.14 -9.07 -5.50
CA TYR A 481 5.71 -8.08 -4.58
C TYR A 481 6.96 -7.37 -5.14
N ASN A 482 7.50 -7.78 -6.30
CA ASN A 482 8.72 -7.18 -6.85
C ASN A 482 8.53 -5.67 -7.13
N PHE A 483 7.36 -5.29 -7.64
CA PHE A 483 6.96 -3.90 -7.84
C PHE A 483 5.62 -3.63 -7.16
N ILE A 484 5.64 -2.82 -6.10
CA ILE A 484 4.40 -2.58 -5.35
C ILE A 484 3.49 -1.58 -6.05
N GLY A 485 3.97 -0.68 -6.91
CA GLY A 485 3.12 0.33 -7.55
C GLY A 485 3.52 1.76 -7.23
N GLY A 486 2.70 2.71 -7.68
CA GLY A 486 2.74 4.09 -7.17
C GLY A 486 2.23 4.21 -5.73
N SER A 487 2.23 5.43 -5.19
CA SER A 487 1.66 5.75 -3.87
C SER A 487 0.15 5.98 -3.90
N GLY A 488 -0.50 5.88 -5.06
CA GLY A 488 -1.90 6.26 -5.25
C GLY A 488 -2.04 7.75 -5.50
N GLY A 489 -2.17 8.54 -4.42
CA GLY A 489 -2.50 9.97 -4.48
C GLY A 489 -1.31 10.90 -4.75
N ALA A 490 -0.07 10.40 -4.64
CA ALA A 490 1.16 11.18 -4.77
C ALA A 490 1.25 12.41 -3.83
N GLY A 491 0.51 12.41 -2.72
CA GLY A 491 0.70 13.39 -1.65
C GLY A 491 2.06 13.17 -0.99
N GLN A 492 2.87 14.22 -0.93
CA GLN A 492 4.16 14.27 -0.23
C GLN A 492 4.04 15.10 1.04
#